data_AF-A0A966IWH6-F1
#
_entry.id   AF-A0A966IWH6-F1
#
_cell.length_a   1.000
_cell.length_b   1.000
_cell.length_c   1.000
_cell.angle_alpha   90.00
_cell.angle_beta   90.00
_cell.angle_gamma   90.00
#
_symmetry.space_group_name_H-M   'P 1'
#
loop_
_entity.id
_entity.type
_entity.pdbx_description
1 polymer ?
#
loop_
_entity_poly.entity_id
_entity_poly.type
_entity_poly.pdbx_seq_one_letter_code
_entity_poly.pdbx_strand_id
1 'polypeptide(L)'
;PNFQLSDWPGDRSDESLIPSLKTYRYANEQLASFVQAVRQGPVGARALIAATGDHTMRTTGQYTTPSRRVLQHRVPFMVWGAGSLPCRESLDAPASHLDIFPTLMPLLGVEHGYAHTGRNLMQCPPSSPAVSGPTQTAPTASPQASPIALSMLGGVRTAQSLWQAGQPNSLECVNANGQVSATCHWSDALDQQARARLGLLDWQVRRHLNLATRPPAQAGAVATTAR
;
A
#
# COMPACT_ATOMS: atom_id res chain seq x y z
N PRO A 1 12.57 1.53 -29.06
CA PRO A 1 13.56 2.59 -28.74
C PRO A 1 14.55 2.14 -27.65
N ASN A 2 15.81 2.57 -27.76
CA ASN A 2 16.82 2.42 -26.70
C ASN A 2 16.55 3.44 -25.58
N PHE A 3 16.88 3.10 -24.34
CA PHE A 3 16.75 4.02 -23.20
C PHE A 3 17.78 5.15 -23.32
N GLN A 4 17.34 6.39 -23.10
CA GLN A 4 18.26 7.51 -22.89
C GLN A 4 18.65 7.52 -21.41
N LEU A 5 19.92 7.20 -21.10
CA LEU A 5 20.39 7.12 -19.71
C LEU A 5 20.34 8.46 -18.96
N SER A 6 20.26 9.58 -19.68
CA SER A 6 20.00 10.91 -19.12
C SER A 6 18.69 10.97 -18.34
N ASP A 7 17.69 10.19 -18.73
CA ASP A 7 16.33 10.24 -18.19
C ASP A 7 16.20 9.50 -16.85
N TRP A 8 17.23 8.73 -16.47
CA TRP A 8 17.24 7.87 -15.29
C TRP A 8 18.27 8.39 -14.28
N PRO A 9 17.84 9.20 -13.29
CA PRO A 9 18.72 9.76 -12.29
C PRO A 9 18.99 8.74 -11.17
N GLY A 10 19.78 7.72 -11.45
CA GLY A 10 20.21 6.66 -10.54
C GLY A 10 21.72 6.46 -10.52
N ASP A 11 22.18 5.30 -10.02
CA ASP A 11 23.56 4.88 -10.19
C ASP A 11 23.78 4.47 -11.66
N ARG A 12 24.25 5.42 -12.46
CA ARG A 12 24.50 5.21 -13.90
C ARG A 12 25.73 4.34 -14.17
N SER A 13 26.56 4.10 -13.16
CA SER A 13 27.71 3.20 -13.23
C SER A 13 27.36 1.75 -12.95
N ASP A 14 26.16 1.45 -12.46
CA ASP A 14 25.72 0.09 -12.20
C ASP A 14 25.49 -0.66 -13.52
N GLU A 15 26.24 -1.75 -13.73
CA GLU A 15 26.16 -2.60 -14.92
C GLU A 15 24.76 -3.21 -15.14
N SER A 16 23.97 -3.33 -14.07
CA SER A 16 22.62 -3.86 -14.12
C SER A 16 21.57 -2.83 -14.51
N LEU A 17 21.90 -1.54 -14.65
CA LEU A 17 20.94 -0.48 -15.00
C LEU A 17 20.24 -0.76 -16.34
N ILE A 18 21.00 -1.00 -17.41
CA ILE A 18 20.42 -1.27 -18.74
C ILE A 18 19.56 -2.56 -18.75
N PRO A 19 20.04 -3.70 -18.23
CA PRO A 19 19.21 -4.89 -18.05
C PRO A 19 17.93 -4.63 -17.23
N SER A 20 18.03 -3.88 -16.14
CA SER A 20 16.91 -3.50 -15.27
C SER A 20 15.86 -2.67 -16.01
N LEU A 21 16.28 -1.70 -16.81
CA LEU A 21 15.36 -0.90 -17.64
C LEU A 21 14.68 -1.76 -18.72
N LYS A 22 15.43 -2.66 -19.37
CA LYS A 22 14.87 -3.59 -20.36
C LYS A 22 13.83 -4.52 -19.75
N THR A 23 14.11 -5.09 -18.58
CA THR A 23 13.14 -5.95 -17.86
C THR A 23 11.91 -5.16 -17.41
N TYR A 24 12.09 -3.94 -16.89
CA TYR A 24 10.98 -3.04 -16.57
C TYR A 24 10.08 -2.76 -17.78
N ARG A 25 10.66 -2.45 -18.95
CA ARG A 25 9.88 -2.25 -20.17
C ARG A 25 9.16 -3.52 -20.61
N TYR A 26 9.85 -4.66 -20.65
CA TYR A 26 9.24 -5.93 -21.01
C TYR A 26 8.05 -6.25 -20.09
N ALA A 27 8.23 -6.12 -18.77
CA ALA A 27 7.16 -6.34 -17.80
C ALA A 27 5.95 -5.42 -18.04
N ASN A 28 6.17 -4.15 -18.35
CA ASN A 28 5.09 -3.21 -18.68
C ASN A 28 4.39 -3.56 -20.01
N GLU A 29 5.12 -3.98 -21.04
CA GLU A 29 4.54 -4.43 -22.32
C GLU A 29 3.70 -5.70 -22.12
N GLN A 30 4.16 -6.65 -21.30
CA GLN A 30 3.41 -7.86 -20.96
C GLN A 30 2.16 -7.53 -20.12
N LEU A 31 2.28 -6.64 -19.12
CA LEU A 31 1.15 -6.20 -18.31
C LEU A 31 0.09 -5.50 -19.19
N ALA A 32 0.51 -4.60 -20.07
CA ALA A 32 -0.40 -3.93 -21.00
C ALA A 32 -1.13 -4.93 -21.91
N SER A 33 -0.41 -5.91 -22.47
CA SER A 33 -0.98 -6.96 -23.30
C SER A 33 -1.99 -7.82 -22.53
N PHE A 34 -1.65 -8.23 -21.30
CA PHE A 34 -2.54 -8.98 -20.43
C PHE A 34 -3.82 -8.20 -20.11
N VAL A 35 -3.69 -6.95 -19.68
CA VAL A 35 -4.84 -6.08 -19.35
C VAL A 35 -5.74 -5.92 -20.57
N GLN A 36 -5.16 -5.61 -21.75
CA GLN A 36 -5.95 -5.48 -22.99
C GLN A 36 -6.69 -6.77 -23.33
N ALA A 37 -6.02 -7.92 -23.28
CA ALA A 37 -6.63 -9.21 -23.58
C ALA A 37 -7.79 -9.54 -22.64
N VAL A 38 -7.63 -9.33 -21.32
CA VAL A 38 -8.70 -9.58 -20.35
C VAL A 38 -9.86 -8.61 -20.53
N ARG A 39 -9.57 -7.31 -20.73
CA ARG A 39 -10.59 -6.25 -20.85
C ARG A 39 -11.41 -6.35 -22.15
N GLN A 40 -10.81 -6.84 -23.24
CA GLN A 40 -11.50 -7.09 -24.51
C GLN A 40 -12.14 -8.48 -24.59
N GLY A 41 -11.77 -9.39 -23.69
CA GLY A 41 -12.28 -10.75 -23.65
C GLY A 41 -13.67 -10.89 -22.99
N PRO A 42 -14.22 -12.13 -22.96
CA PRO A 42 -15.59 -12.40 -22.49
C PRO A 42 -15.87 -12.06 -21.02
N VAL A 43 -14.82 -11.87 -20.22
CA VAL A 43 -14.93 -11.55 -18.79
C VAL A 43 -14.63 -10.09 -18.49
N GLY A 44 -14.25 -9.28 -19.48
CA GLY A 44 -13.70 -7.94 -19.26
C GLY A 44 -14.59 -7.00 -18.43
N ALA A 45 -15.91 -7.05 -18.65
CA ALA A 45 -16.87 -6.23 -17.90
C ALA A 45 -17.03 -6.62 -16.41
N ARG A 46 -16.64 -7.86 -16.05
CA ARG A 46 -16.76 -8.44 -14.70
C ARG A 46 -15.41 -8.75 -14.05
N ALA A 47 -14.32 -8.29 -14.65
CA ALA A 47 -12.97 -8.51 -14.16
C ALA A 47 -12.42 -7.25 -13.49
N LEU A 48 -11.99 -7.40 -12.23
CA LEU A 48 -11.15 -6.45 -11.53
C LEU A 48 -9.69 -6.89 -11.70
N ILE A 49 -8.84 -6.00 -12.21
CA ILE A 49 -7.40 -6.25 -12.35
C ILE A 49 -6.69 -5.22 -11.48
N ALA A 50 -5.83 -5.65 -10.57
CA ALA A 50 -4.99 -4.78 -9.78
C ALA A 50 -3.51 -5.13 -10.01
N ALA A 51 -2.66 -4.14 -10.22
CA ALA A 51 -1.22 -4.31 -10.40
C ALA A 51 -0.45 -3.32 -9.55
N THR A 52 0.64 -3.78 -8.94
CA THR A 52 1.56 -2.96 -8.16
C THR A 52 2.99 -3.52 -8.23
N GLY A 53 3.98 -2.71 -7.86
CA GLY A 53 5.32 -3.21 -7.55
C GLY A 53 5.40 -3.61 -6.07
N ASP A 54 6.32 -4.50 -5.70
CA ASP A 54 6.59 -4.83 -4.30
C ASP A 54 7.55 -3.84 -3.63
N HIS A 55 8.51 -3.32 -4.41
CA HIS A 55 9.44 -2.28 -4.00
C HIS A 55 9.96 -1.48 -5.22
N THR A 56 10.73 -0.41 -4.96
CA THR A 56 11.39 0.35 -6.04
C THR A 56 12.58 -0.41 -6.63
N MET A 57 12.91 -0.10 -7.88
CA MET A 57 14.10 -0.61 -8.53
C MET A 57 15.33 0.17 -8.04
N ARG A 58 16.27 -0.52 -7.38
CA ARG A 58 17.44 0.12 -6.74
C ARG A 58 18.32 0.90 -7.71
N THR A 59 18.43 0.43 -8.94
CA THR A 59 19.36 0.95 -9.96
C THR A 59 18.88 2.26 -10.59
N THR A 60 17.59 2.59 -10.51
CA THR A 60 17.03 3.77 -11.19
C THR A 60 16.92 5.01 -10.31
N GLY A 61 17.30 4.94 -9.03
CA GLY A 61 17.21 6.07 -8.13
C GLY A 61 18.28 6.06 -7.04
N GLN A 62 18.93 7.20 -6.84
CA GLN A 62 19.66 7.48 -5.60
C GLN A 62 18.65 7.92 -4.54
N TYR A 63 18.42 7.15 -3.48
CA TYR A 63 17.45 7.48 -2.42
C TYR A 63 18.11 8.04 -1.15
N THR A 64 19.38 8.42 -1.23
CA THR A 64 20.17 8.85 -0.06
C THR A 64 19.91 10.29 0.37
N THR A 65 19.31 11.12 -0.49
CA THR A 65 18.91 12.48 -0.14
C THR A 65 17.50 12.51 0.47
N PRO A 66 17.20 13.42 1.41
CA PRO A 66 15.85 13.51 2.00
C PRO A 66 14.75 13.76 0.94
N SER A 67 15.05 14.53 -0.12
CA SER A 67 14.14 14.75 -1.27
C SER A 67 13.79 13.48 -2.05
N ARG A 68 14.63 12.45 -1.95
CA ARG A 68 14.44 11.19 -2.69
C ARG A 68 14.08 10.02 -1.79
N ARG A 69 14.33 10.09 -0.48
CA ARG A 69 13.82 9.09 0.49
C ARG A 69 12.32 8.90 0.39
N VAL A 70 11.57 9.97 0.12
CA VAL A 70 10.12 9.90 -0.10
C VAL A 70 9.71 9.01 -1.29
N LEU A 71 10.64 8.77 -2.24
CA LEU A 71 10.43 7.92 -3.41
C LEU A 71 10.86 6.48 -3.17
N GLN A 72 11.68 6.20 -2.15
CA GLN A 72 12.30 4.89 -1.90
C GLN A 72 11.30 3.73 -1.75
N HIS A 73 10.07 4.04 -1.33
CA HIS A 73 9.01 3.05 -1.12
C HIS A 73 7.78 3.32 -1.99
N ARG A 74 7.87 4.20 -2.99
CA ARG A 74 6.75 4.46 -3.91
C ARG A 74 6.77 3.44 -5.05
N VAL A 75 5.68 2.73 -5.16
CA VAL A 75 5.40 1.83 -6.28
C VAL A 75 4.10 2.27 -6.95
N PRO A 76 3.92 1.98 -8.25
CA PRO A 76 2.63 2.18 -8.89
C PRO A 76 1.57 1.28 -8.24
N PHE A 77 0.33 1.75 -8.16
CA PHE A 77 -0.84 0.91 -7.91
C PHE A 77 -1.91 1.29 -8.92
N MET A 78 -2.22 0.36 -9.83
CA MET A 78 -3.23 0.55 -10.87
C MET A 78 -4.36 -0.45 -10.69
N VAL A 79 -5.60 0.00 -10.85
CA VAL A 79 -6.79 -0.86 -10.77
C VAL A 79 -7.68 -0.60 -11.99
N TRP A 80 -7.92 -1.65 -12.78
CA TRP A 80 -8.85 -1.65 -13.91
C TRP A 80 -10.14 -2.35 -13.52
N GLY A 81 -11.28 -1.78 -13.92
CA GLY A 81 -12.61 -2.32 -13.58
C GLY A 81 -13.18 -1.82 -12.25
N ALA A 82 -12.49 -0.90 -11.54
CA ALA A 82 -12.96 -0.33 -10.29
C ALA A 82 -14.06 0.74 -10.42
N GLY A 83 -14.43 1.12 -11.64
CA GLY A 83 -15.32 2.26 -11.90
C GLY A 83 -14.62 3.61 -11.76
N SER A 84 -15.39 4.67 -11.59
CA SER A 84 -14.88 6.04 -11.44
C SER A 84 -14.36 6.29 -10.02
N LEU A 85 -13.21 6.94 -9.90
CA LEU A 85 -12.73 7.41 -8.61
C LEU A 85 -13.66 8.52 -8.08
N PRO A 86 -14.18 8.41 -6.85
CA PRO A 86 -15.10 9.41 -6.32
C PRO A 86 -14.41 10.73 -5.96
N CYS A 87 -13.12 10.69 -5.63
CA CYS A 87 -12.32 11.87 -5.28
C CYS A 87 -10.95 11.80 -5.93
N ARG A 88 -10.64 12.80 -6.78
CA ARG A 88 -9.38 12.85 -7.52
C ARG A 88 -8.18 13.04 -6.59
N GLU A 89 -8.38 13.72 -5.47
CA GLU A 89 -7.33 13.95 -4.45
C GLU A 89 -6.84 12.64 -3.81
N SER A 90 -7.64 11.57 -3.90
CA SER A 90 -7.24 10.24 -3.42
C SER A 90 -6.06 9.66 -4.20
N LEU A 91 -5.82 10.12 -5.43
CA LEU A 91 -4.66 9.73 -6.24
C LEU A 91 -3.34 10.25 -5.68
N ASP A 92 -3.37 11.43 -5.05
CA ASP A 92 -2.16 12.09 -4.53
C ASP A 92 -1.95 11.83 -3.03
N ALA A 93 -2.99 11.33 -2.35
CA ALA A 93 -2.94 11.02 -0.93
C ALA A 93 -1.98 9.84 -0.63
N PRO A 94 -1.18 9.91 0.45
CA PRO A 94 -0.35 8.79 0.89
C PRO A 94 -1.13 7.48 1.03
N ALA A 95 -0.61 6.42 0.44
CA ALA A 95 -1.15 5.07 0.48
C ALA A 95 -0.02 4.03 0.54
N SER A 96 -0.36 2.83 0.98
CA SER A 96 0.57 1.71 1.19
C SER A 96 -0.05 0.38 0.77
N HIS A 97 0.74 -0.69 0.74
CA HIS A 97 0.21 -2.04 0.46
C HIS A 97 -0.86 -2.48 1.45
N LEU A 98 -0.84 -1.93 2.67
CA LEU A 98 -1.87 -2.20 3.68
C LEU A 98 -3.26 -1.69 3.25
N ASP A 99 -3.34 -0.82 2.26
CA ASP A 99 -4.60 -0.27 1.75
C ASP A 99 -5.14 -1.08 0.55
N ILE A 100 -4.36 -2.01 -0.02
CA ILE A 100 -4.73 -2.77 -1.22
C ILE A 100 -5.97 -3.64 -0.96
N PHE A 101 -5.91 -4.58 -0.01
CA PHE A 101 -7.04 -5.48 0.24
C PHE A 101 -8.30 -4.76 0.77
N PRO A 102 -8.21 -3.81 1.71
CA PRO A 102 -9.37 -2.99 2.10
C PRO A 102 -9.98 -2.19 0.95
N THR A 103 -9.25 -1.94 -0.13
CA THR A 103 -9.76 -1.31 -1.35
C THR A 103 -10.39 -2.33 -2.30
N LEU A 104 -9.73 -3.47 -2.53
CA LEU A 104 -10.16 -4.46 -3.51
C LEU A 104 -11.32 -5.34 -3.02
N MET A 105 -11.39 -5.68 -1.73
CA MET A 105 -12.40 -6.60 -1.20
C MET A 105 -13.84 -6.06 -1.36
N PRO A 106 -14.15 -4.79 -1.01
CA PRO A 106 -15.48 -4.24 -1.26
C PRO A 106 -15.84 -4.17 -2.74
N LEU A 107 -14.86 -3.89 -3.63
CA LEU A 107 -15.07 -3.92 -5.09
C LEU A 107 -15.43 -5.32 -5.62
N LEU A 108 -15.06 -6.37 -4.87
CA LEU A 108 -15.41 -7.77 -5.16
C LEU A 108 -16.69 -8.22 -4.42
N GLY A 109 -17.38 -7.32 -3.70
CA GLY A 109 -18.56 -7.64 -2.89
C GLY A 109 -18.25 -8.33 -1.56
N VAL A 110 -16.99 -8.27 -1.10
CA VAL A 110 -16.56 -8.84 0.19
C VAL A 110 -16.43 -7.72 1.21
N GLU A 111 -17.46 -7.58 2.06
CA GLU A 111 -17.51 -6.50 3.06
C GLU A 111 -16.87 -6.89 4.41
N HIS A 112 -16.82 -8.18 4.73
CA HIS A 112 -16.41 -8.66 6.06
C HIS A 112 -15.59 -9.96 5.96
N GLY A 113 -15.00 -10.39 7.08
CA GLY A 113 -14.29 -11.66 7.19
C GLY A 113 -12.83 -11.64 6.72
N TYR A 114 -12.30 -10.46 6.42
CA TYR A 114 -10.87 -10.25 6.14
C TYR A 114 -10.29 -9.21 7.10
N ALA A 115 -8.96 -9.16 7.16
CA ALA A 115 -8.29 -8.19 7.98
C ALA A 115 -8.23 -6.81 7.31
N HIS A 116 -8.82 -5.83 7.98
CA HIS A 116 -8.73 -4.42 7.63
C HIS A 116 -7.37 -3.84 8.02
N THR A 117 -6.38 -4.01 7.16
CA THR A 117 -5.00 -3.54 7.37
C THR A 117 -4.81 -2.03 7.13
N GLY A 118 -5.77 -1.40 6.46
CA GLY A 118 -5.69 -0.03 5.98
C GLY A 118 -7.03 0.51 5.50
N ARG A 119 -6.97 1.63 4.78
CA ARG A 119 -8.17 2.35 4.30
C ARG A 119 -8.59 1.87 2.91
N ASN A 120 -9.86 2.03 2.60
CA ASN A 120 -10.36 1.87 1.24
C ASN A 120 -10.01 3.12 0.43
N LEU A 121 -9.17 2.99 -0.60
CA LEU A 121 -8.74 4.08 -1.47
C LEU A 121 -9.83 4.55 -2.46
N MET A 122 -10.92 3.78 -2.60
CA MET A 122 -12.14 4.19 -3.30
C MET A 122 -13.05 5.03 -2.39
N GLN A 123 -12.62 5.38 -1.18
CA GLN A 123 -13.32 6.35 -0.33
C GLN A 123 -12.52 7.63 -0.26
N CYS A 124 -13.23 8.75 -0.32
CA CYS A 124 -12.63 10.06 -0.22
C CYS A 124 -11.95 10.23 1.13
N PRO A 125 -10.72 10.80 1.18
CA PRO A 125 -10.11 11.14 2.44
C PRO A 125 -10.95 12.20 3.16
N PRO A 126 -10.94 12.24 4.50
CA PRO A 126 -11.71 13.20 5.30
C PRO A 126 -11.39 14.67 4.98
N SER A 127 -10.19 14.93 4.44
CA SER A 127 -9.76 16.26 3.98
C SER A 127 -10.23 16.62 2.58
N SER A 128 -11.01 15.77 1.89
CA SER A 128 -11.52 16.08 0.55
C SER A 128 -12.75 17.00 0.65
N PRO A 129 -12.83 18.07 -0.18
CA PRO A 129 -14.01 18.94 -0.25
C PRO A 129 -15.31 18.20 -0.58
N ALA A 130 -15.23 17.02 -1.21
CA ALA A 130 -16.38 16.20 -1.55
C ALA A 130 -17.03 15.50 -0.33
N VAL A 131 -16.35 15.47 0.82
CA VAL A 131 -16.84 14.87 2.07
C VAL A 131 -17.59 15.90 2.93
N SER A 132 -17.65 17.17 2.53
CA SER A 132 -18.30 18.26 3.28
C SER A 132 -19.84 18.30 3.19
N GLY A 133 -20.50 17.24 2.72
CA GLY A 133 -21.95 17.11 2.68
C GLY A 133 -22.50 16.32 3.88
N PRO A 134 -23.74 16.60 4.35
CA PRO A 134 -24.29 15.89 5.49
C PRO A 134 -24.61 14.43 5.12
N THR A 135 -24.33 13.52 6.04
CA THR A 135 -24.73 12.09 6.09
C THR A 135 -24.06 11.10 5.12
N GLN A 136 -22.99 10.45 5.59
CA GLN A 136 -22.76 9.03 5.34
C GLN A 136 -22.71 8.28 6.68
N THR A 137 -23.82 7.63 7.03
CA THR A 137 -23.88 6.62 8.09
C THR A 137 -23.29 5.31 7.57
N ALA A 138 -21.95 5.20 7.61
CA ALA A 138 -21.27 3.91 7.49
C ALA A 138 -20.99 3.36 8.90
N PRO A 139 -21.06 2.03 9.13
CA PRO A 139 -20.85 1.45 10.44
C PRO A 139 -19.38 1.66 10.86
N THR A 140 -19.18 2.34 11.99
CA THR A 140 -17.90 2.45 12.72
C THR A 140 -16.68 2.82 11.86
N ALA A 141 -16.71 4.01 11.24
CA ALA A 141 -15.47 4.62 10.78
C ALA A 141 -14.63 5.03 12.00
N SER A 142 -13.47 4.40 12.19
CA SER A 142 -12.40 4.89 13.07
C SER A 142 -12.18 6.38 12.84
N PRO A 143 -11.85 7.19 13.88
CA PRO A 143 -11.63 8.63 13.72
C PRO A 143 -10.70 8.86 12.53
N GLN A 144 -11.26 9.47 11.49
CA GLN A 144 -10.68 9.54 10.15
C GLN A 144 -9.47 10.49 10.19
N ALA A 145 -8.34 9.94 10.62
CA ALA A 145 -7.06 10.62 10.68
C ALA A 145 -6.52 10.88 9.26
N SER A 146 -5.68 11.90 9.13
CA SER A 146 -4.96 12.23 7.91
C SER A 146 -4.41 10.97 7.22
N PRO A 147 -4.49 10.86 5.88
CA PRO A 147 -3.95 9.72 5.16
C PRO A 147 -2.48 9.46 5.50
N ILE A 148 -2.18 8.23 5.93
CA ILE A 148 -0.82 7.74 6.16
C ILE A 148 -0.53 6.53 5.29
N ALA A 149 0.63 6.53 4.66
CA ALA A 149 1.26 5.34 4.11
C ALA A 149 2.10 4.67 5.20
N LEU A 150 1.87 3.37 5.44
CA LEU A 150 2.59 2.60 6.44
C LEU A 150 3.25 1.38 5.79
N SER A 151 4.57 1.29 5.92
CA SER A 151 5.36 0.13 5.50
C SER A 151 5.30 -0.97 6.57
N MET A 152 5.38 -2.23 6.15
CA MET A 152 5.53 -3.39 7.04
C MET A 152 6.73 -3.26 7.99
N LEU A 153 7.77 -2.53 7.57
CA LEU A 153 8.97 -2.28 8.36
C LEU A 153 8.86 -1.06 9.28
N GLY A 154 7.69 -0.44 9.35
CA GLY A 154 7.37 0.67 10.24
C GLY A 154 7.73 2.07 9.72
N GLY A 155 8.16 2.19 8.48
CA GLY A 155 8.24 3.49 7.81
C GLY A 155 6.83 4.08 7.63
N VAL A 156 6.65 5.33 8.05
CA VAL A 156 5.41 6.08 7.99
C VAL A 156 5.60 7.30 7.10
N ARG A 157 4.58 7.63 6.30
CA ARG A 157 4.58 8.83 5.48
C ARG A 157 3.20 9.48 5.45
N THR A 158 3.17 10.79 5.61
CA THR A 158 2.02 11.67 5.35
C THR A 158 2.28 12.49 4.07
N ALA A 159 1.42 13.47 3.76
CA ALA A 159 1.68 14.41 2.69
C ALA A 159 2.81 15.41 3.03
N GLN A 160 3.18 15.56 4.31
CA GLN A 160 4.12 16.57 4.79
C GLN A 160 5.33 16.01 5.55
N SER A 161 5.34 14.71 5.86
CA SER A 161 6.38 14.11 6.68
C SER A 161 6.59 12.63 6.38
N LEU A 162 7.77 12.14 6.74
CA LEU A 162 8.08 10.72 6.84
C LEU A 162 8.86 10.47 8.14
N TRP A 163 8.68 9.31 8.74
CA TRP A 163 9.39 8.90 9.95
C TRP A 163 9.35 7.37 10.13
N GLN A 164 10.15 6.85 11.03
CA GLN A 164 10.07 5.48 11.53
C GLN A 164 9.19 5.44 12.78
N ALA A 165 8.18 4.58 12.78
CA ALA A 165 7.22 4.48 13.88
C ALA A 165 7.93 4.25 15.23
N GLY A 166 7.58 5.06 16.23
CA GLY A 166 8.18 5.06 17.57
C GLY A 166 9.56 5.72 17.66
N GLN A 167 10.06 6.36 16.60
CA GLN A 167 11.36 7.02 16.59
C GLN A 167 11.21 8.51 16.22
N PRO A 168 10.97 9.41 17.19
CA PRO A 168 10.81 10.84 16.94
C PRO A 168 11.99 11.49 16.20
N ASN A 169 13.22 11.03 16.45
CA ASN A 169 14.44 11.55 15.82
C ASN A 169 14.59 11.18 14.34
N SER A 170 13.67 10.38 13.78
CA SER A 170 13.66 9.99 12.37
C SER A 170 12.74 10.85 11.51
N LEU A 171 12.11 11.88 12.08
CA LEU A 171 11.21 12.78 11.36
C LEU A 171 11.96 13.55 10.28
N GLU A 172 11.54 13.37 9.03
CA GLU A 172 11.92 14.23 7.91
C GLU A 172 10.67 14.90 7.34
N CYS A 173 10.79 16.19 7.03
CA CYS A 173 9.70 16.97 6.48
C CYS A 173 9.81 17.02 4.95
N VAL A 174 8.67 16.82 4.30
CA VAL A 174 8.52 16.92 2.84
C VAL A 174 7.29 17.76 2.51
N ASN A 175 7.12 18.21 1.27
CA ASN A 175 5.86 18.78 0.79
C ASN A 175 5.06 17.73 0.01
N ALA A 176 3.85 18.10 -0.44
CA ALA A 176 2.99 17.21 -1.24
C ALA A 176 3.69 16.69 -2.51
N ASN A 177 4.64 17.46 -3.06
CA ASN A 177 5.44 17.11 -4.22
C ASN A 177 6.67 16.24 -3.88
N GLY A 178 6.88 15.90 -2.61
CA GLY A 178 8.01 15.10 -2.14
C GLY A 178 9.33 15.85 -1.99
N GLN A 179 9.33 17.19 -2.03
CA GLN A 179 10.53 17.99 -1.82
C GLN A 179 10.76 18.20 -0.33
N VAL A 180 12.02 18.28 0.11
CA VAL A 180 12.36 18.57 1.51
C VAL A 180 11.72 19.88 1.94
N SER A 181 11.10 19.87 3.12
CA SER A 181 10.54 21.05 3.74
C SER A 181 11.21 21.30 5.09
N ALA A 182 11.19 22.55 5.57
CA ALA A 182 11.48 22.87 6.97
C ALA A 182 10.19 22.84 7.83
N THR A 183 9.03 22.57 7.22
CA THR A 183 7.72 22.79 7.82
C THR A 183 6.99 21.47 8.06
N CYS A 184 7.25 20.82 9.18
CA CYS A 184 6.37 19.80 9.74
C CYS A 184 6.67 19.61 11.23
N HIS A 185 5.71 19.05 11.96
CA HIS A 185 5.87 18.71 13.36
C HIS A 185 5.57 17.24 13.56
N TRP A 186 6.26 16.64 14.54
CA TRP A 186 5.92 15.31 15.01
C TRP A 186 4.47 15.26 15.49
N SER A 187 3.79 14.14 15.24
CA SER A 187 2.42 13.92 15.70
C SER A 187 2.35 12.62 16.49
N ASP A 188 2.23 12.75 17.82
CA ASP A 188 2.08 11.59 18.71
C ASP A 188 0.85 10.74 18.35
N ALA A 189 -0.23 11.39 17.92
CA ALA A 189 -1.45 10.70 17.51
C ALA A 189 -1.23 9.84 16.26
N LEU A 190 -0.57 10.38 15.22
CA LEU A 190 -0.29 9.62 14.00
C LEU A 190 0.74 8.52 14.24
N ASP A 191 1.74 8.77 15.10
CA ASP A 191 2.71 7.74 15.48
C ASP A 191 2.08 6.61 16.28
N GLN A 192 1.25 6.93 17.27
CA GLN A 192 0.51 5.94 18.05
C GLN A 192 -0.41 5.11 17.15
N GLN A 193 -1.09 5.75 16.20
CA GLN A 193 -1.89 5.06 15.19
C GLN A 193 -1.04 4.11 14.34
N ALA A 194 0.11 4.57 13.83
CA ALA A 194 1.02 3.75 13.04
C ALA A 194 1.52 2.52 13.83
N ARG A 195 1.97 2.72 15.07
CA ARG A 195 2.41 1.64 15.96
C ARG A 195 1.29 0.65 16.27
N ALA A 196 0.06 1.13 16.52
CA ALA A 196 -1.08 0.26 16.76
C ALA A 196 -1.41 -0.60 15.52
N ARG A 197 -1.38 0.00 14.31
CA ARG A 197 -1.59 -0.73 13.05
C ARG A 197 -0.53 -1.80 12.82
N LEU A 198 0.74 -1.48 13.05
CA LEU A 198 1.85 -2.44 12.95
C LEU A 198 1.70 -3.58 13.96
N GLY A 199 1.42 -3.25 15.22
CA GLY A 199 1.25 -4.23 16.28
C GLY A 199 0.10 -5.19 16.03
N LEU A 200 -1.04 -4.69 15.54
CA LEU A 200 -2.18 -5.53 15.16
C LEU A 200 -1.84 -6.47 14.00
N LEU A 201 -1.10 -5.97 13.00
CA LEU A 201 -0.67 -6.77 11.86
C LEU A 201 0.32 -7.86 12.26
N ASP A 202 1.34 -7.55 13.06
CA ASP A 202 2.28 -8.53 13.59
C ASP A 202 1.57 -9.60 14.42
N TRP A 203 0.66 -9.18 15.33
CA TRP A 203 -0.18 -10.10 16.09
C TRP A 203 -0.98 -11.04 15.18
N GLN A 204 -1.60 -10.49 14.13
CA GLN A 204 -2.39 -11.27 13.21
C GLN A 204 -1.54 -12.31 12.47
N VAL A 205 -0.36 -11.92 11.97
CA VAL A 205 0.57 -12.84 11.29
C VAL A 205 0.98 -13.97 12.25
N ARG A 206 1.41 -13.64 13.46
CA ARG A 206 1.80 -14.64 14.48
C ARG A 206 0.64 -15.57 14.82
N ARG A 207 -0.57 -15.04 14.97
CA ARG A 207 -1.77 -15.84 15.24
C ARG A 207 -2.01 -16.89 14.15
N HIS A 208 -1.92 -16.50 12.87
CA HIS A 208 -2.14 -17.43 11.76
C HIS A 208 -1.01 -18.45 11.62
N LEU A 209 0.24 -18.03 11.80
CA LEU A 209 1.38 -18.95 11.84
C LEU A 209 1.22 -19.99 12.95
N ASN A 210 0.86 -19.55 14.17
CA ASN A 210 0.63 -20.46 15.31
C ASN A 210 -0.54 -21.43 15.08
N LEU A 211 -1.58 -21.01 14.35
CA LEU A 211 -2.68 -21.90 13.99
C LEU A 211 -2.27 -22.92 12.93
N ALA A 212 -1.47 -22.50 11.94
CA ALA A 212 -1.00 -23.37 10.86
C ALA A 212 0.06 -24.38 11.32
N THR A 213 0.86 -24.05 12.34
CA THR A 213 1.93 -24.92 12.86
C THR A 213 1.49 -25.80 14.03
N ARG A 214 0.26 -25.66 14.53
CA ARG A 214 -0.27 -26.57 15.56
C ARG A 214 -0.41 -27.98 14.97
N PRO A 215 0.16 -29.01 15.60
CA PRO A 215 -0.14 -30.39 15.21
C PRO A 215 -1.65 -30.62 15.34
N PRO A 216 -2.25 -31.46 14.47
CA PRO A 216 -3.65 -31.81 14.60
C PRO A 216 -3.91 -32.31 16.00
N ALA A 217 -5.00 -31.86 16.62
CA ALA A 217 -5.42 -32.35 17.92
C ALA A 217 -5.43 -33.88 17.85
N GLN A 218 -4.66 -34.55 18.72
CA GLN A 218 -4.79 -35.99 18.86
C GLN A 218 -6.26 -36.26 19.17
N ALA A 219 -6.96 -36.93 18.25
CA ALA A 219 -8.31 -37.38 18.49
C ALA A 219 -8.24 -38.22 19.76
N GLY A 220 -8.78 -37.66 20.86
CA GLY A 220 -8.77 -38.32 22.15
C GLY A 220 -9.39 -39.70 21.94
N ALA A 221 -8.60 -40.73 22.26
CA ALA A 221 -9.09 -42.10 22.27
C ALA A 221 -10.36 -42.13 23.10
N VAL A 222 -11.49 -42.40 22.44
CA VAL A 222 -12.73 -42.73 23.13
C VAL A 222 -12.41 -44.01 23.90
N ALA A 223 -12.19 -43.88 25.20
CA ALA A 223 -11.99 -45.01 26.08
C ALA A 223 -13.30 -45.81 26.08
N THR A 224 -13.33 -46.89 25.30
CA THR A 224 -14.34 -47.94 25.40
C THR A 224 -14.19 -48.60 26.76
N THR A 225 -14.96 -48.11 27.73
CA THR A 225 -15.21 -48.84 28.98
C THR A 225 -16.21 -49.95 28.66
N ALA A 226 -15.69 -51.12 28.31
CA ALA A 226 -16.47 -52.35 28.31
C ALA A 226 -16.72 -52.76 29.78
N ARG A 227 -17.99 -53.06 30.08
CA ARG A 227 -18.43 -53.75 31.30
C ARG A 227 -18.00 -55.20 31.29
#